data_AF-A0A959ISV5-F1
#
_entry.id   AF-A0A959ISV5-F1
#
_cell.length_a   1.000
_cell.length_b   1.000
_cell.length_c   1.000
_cell.angle_alpha   90.00
_cell.angle_beta   90.00
_cell.angle_gamma   90.00
#
_symmetry.space_group_name_H-M   'P 1'
#
loop_
_entity.id
_entity.type
_entity.pdbx_description
1 polymer ?
#
loop_
_entity_poly.entity_id
_entity_poly.type
_entity_poly.pdbx_seq_one_letter_code
_entity_poly.pdbx_strand_id
1 'polypeptide(L)'
;MKIDWHETYDVVVVGTGASGLTAAVTAEYNGLKTLVLEKLDKWGGSSAYSGGGLWIPDNFLMQEAGALDSPEEALEYMQAVIEEVGPASSRARKEAYVKQAPKMVLFLKNLGFEWQRADMYPDYYPNVKGGKTGRVIESTLFNGKKLKGFLKTQIAPPGMPPIAIASGDAYLLALVMRTWKGFRRVMGIAGKTIGWMLTGRYPLGIGRALTGRLMYILQSNYQTPVWLKAPLKDLILEEGRVATLVVEKEGQKLNIKANKGVLLGAGGFPKNPEYRKKYQPVDGSWSSAAPGNTGDAIQLGEQAGDDARVLSALQNLGVVFHERGEWIAALDAYKEALGLAEALDQPGRVVQLAGNLGNLWRYLGELDAARDVLQRGLERARADGNRYMEAVILNLLADVASDGESWATAERLWLDAIAVTVEASCATEEGEARL
;
A
#
# COMPACT_ATOMS: atom_id res chain seq x y z
N MET A 1 3.82 -7.95 -22.80
CA MET A 1 4.35 -9.29 -22.44
C MET A 1 3.29 -10.10 -21.73
N LYS A 2 3.19 -11.42 -21.98
CA LYS A 2 2.27 -12.31 -21.25
C LYS A 2 2.94 -12.71 -19.92
N ILE A 3 2.45 -12.18 -18.81
CA ILE A 3 2.94 -12.52 -17.47
C ILE A 3 2.38 -13.89 -17.09
N ASP A 4 3.26 -14.85 -16.80
CA ASP A 4 2.85 -16.12 -16.21
C ASP A 4 2.64 -15.96 -14.70
N TRP A 5 1.38 -16.08 -14.27
CA TRP A 5 1.00 -16.00 -12.87
C TRP A 5 1.09 -17.37 -12.21
N HIS A 6 1.78 -17.43 -11.08
CA HIS A 6 1.93 -18.67 -10.32
C HIS A 6 0.69 -18.92 -9.44
N GLU A 7 0.16 -17.85 -8.83
CA GLU A 7 -1.08 -17.91 -8.07
C GLU A 7 -1.93 -16.64 -8.27
N THR A 8 -3.23 -16.76 -8.00
CA THR A 8 -4.20 -15.66 -8.13
C THR A 8 -5.06 -15.55 -6.87
N TYR A 9 -5.21 -14.30 -6.41
CA TYR A 9 -5.99 -13.89 -5.26
C TYR A 9 -6.82 -12.64 -5.59
N ASP A 10 -7.87 -12.39 -4.82
CA ASP A 10 -8.64 -11.15 -4.95
C ASP A 10 -7.89 -9.99 -4.33
N VAL A 11 -7.39 -10.19 -3.11
CA VAL A 11 -6.63 -9.21 -2.36
C VAL A 11 -5.32 -9.81 -1.89
N VAL A 12 -4.22 -9.09 -2.11
CA VAL A 12 -2.92 -9.45 -1.54
C VAL A 12 -2.53 -8.41 -0.50
N VAL A 13 -2.31 -8.85 0.73
CA VAL A 13 -1.91 -8.02 1.87
C VAL A 13 -0.43 -8.24 2.15
N VAL A 14 0.34 -7.17 2.19
CA VAL A 14 1.78 -7.21 2.44
C VAL A 14 2.06 -6.71 3.85
N GLY A 15 2.59 -7.58 4.71
CA GLY A 15 2.91 -7.33 6.11
C GLY A 15 1.92 -7.95 7.09
N THR A 16 2.44 -8.50 8.19
CA THR A 16 1.64 -9.16 9.25
C THR A 16 1.51 -8.35 10.55
N GLY A 17 1.68 -7.03 10.45
CA GLY A 17 1.35 -6.12 11.55
C GLY A 17 -0.16 -6.03 11.81
N ALA A 18 -0.56 -5.23 12.81
CA ALA A 18 -1.98 -5.07 13.13
C ALA A 18 -2.81 -4.51 11.96
N SER A 19 -2.24 -3.61 11.14
CA SER A 19 -2.88 -3.08 9.94
C SER A 19 -3.13 -4.17 8.89
N GLY A 20 -2.09 -4.94 8.54
CA GLY A 20 -2.19 -6.01 7.55
C GLY A 20 -3.14 -7.12 8.00
N LEU A 21 -3.05 -7.58 9.25
CA LEU A 21 -3.97 -8.60 9.75
C LEU A 21 -5.43 -8.11 9.82
N THR A 22 -5.67 -6.86 10.20
CA THR A 22 -7.03 -6.28 10.20
C THR A 22 -7.57 -6.16 8.78
N ALA A 23 -6.74 -5.75 7.83
CA ALA A 23 -7.11 -5.69 6.41
C ALA A 23 -7.45 -7.08 5.86
N ALA A 24 -6.65 -8.10 6.15
CA ALA A 24 -6.90 -9.47 5.73
C ALA A 24 -8.20 -10.01 6.30
N VAL A 25 -8.45 -9.82 7.61
CA VAL A 25 -9.72 -10.18 8.25
C VAL A 25 -10.90 -9.47 7.57
N THR A 26 -10.74 -8.19 7.24
CA THR A 26 -11.78 -7.41 6.57
C THR A 26 -12.06 -7.92 5.16
N ALA A 27 -11.01 -8.24 4.38
CA ALA A 27 -11.15 -8.78 3.04
C ALA A 27 -11.87 -10.14 3.05
N GLU A 28 -11.44 -11.04 3.92
CA GLU A 28 -12.03 -12.37 4.10
C GLU A 28 -13.47 -12.33 4.62
N TYR A 29 -13.77 -11.41 5.55
CA TYR A 29 -15.15 -11.18 5.99
C TYR A 29 -16.07 -10.79 4.83
N ASN A 30 -15.54 -10.11 3.81
CA ASN A 30 -16.27 -9.74 2.59
C ASN A 30 -16.15 -10.81 1.47
N GLY A 31 -15.71 -12.02 1.80
CA GLY A 31 -15.62 -13.14 0.87
C GLY A 31 -14.55 -13.00 -0.21
N LEU A 32 -13.52 -12.17 0.03
CA LEU A 32 -12.42 -11.98 -0.91
C LEU A 32 -11.30 -12.97 -0.62
N LYS A 33 -10.93 -13.78 -1.62
CA LYS A 33 -9.82 -14.73 -1.49
C LYS A 33 -8.52 -13.97 -1.24
N THR A 34 -7.97 -14.09 -0.04
CA THR A 34 -6.87 -13.23 0.41
C THR A 34 -5.56 -14.00 0.57
N LEU A 35 -4.44 -13.36 0.25
CA LEU A 35 -3.09 -13.83 0.60
C LEU A 35 -2.42 -12.80 1.51
N VAL A 36 -1.76 -13.26 2.59
CA VAL A 36 -0.93 -12.41 3.44
C VAL A 36 0.55 -12.77 3.28
N LEU A 37 1.38 -11.78 2.95
CA LEU A 37 2.82 -11.93 2.75
C LEU A 37 3.60 -11.34 3.92
N GLU A 38 4.58 -12.07 4.44
CA GLU A 38 5.52 -11.62 5.47
C GLU A 38 6.95 -11.83 5.00
N LYS A 39 7.74 -10.75 5.04
CA LYS A 39 9.14 -10.76 4.63
C LYS A 39 10.00 -11.66 5.51
N LEU A 40 9.76 -11.64 6.82
CA LEU A 40 10.56 -12.38 7.78
C LEU A 40 10.09 -13.84 7.95
N ASP A 41 10.90 -14.61 8.67
CA ASP A 41 10.52 -15.94 9.17
C ASP A 41 9.57 -15.88 10.38
N LYS A 42 9.28 -14.68 10.88
CA LYS A 42 8.41 -14.40 12.02
C LYS A 42 7.39 -13.32 11.70
N TRP A 43 6.16 -13.49 12.16
CA TRP A 43 5.04 -12.58 11.92
C TRP A 43 4.74 -11.67 13.12
N GLY A 44 3.95 -10.63 12.88
CA GLY A 44 3.46 -9.67 13.88
C GLY A 44 4.16 -8.31 13.84
N GLY A 45 5.38 -8.25 13.30
CA GLY A 45 6.15 -7.02 13.10
C GLY A 45 6.28 -6.14 14.36
N SER A 46 6.40 -4.83 14.17
CA SER A 46 6.47 -3.87 15.28
C SER A 46 5.19 -3.84 16.13
N SER A 47 4.04 -4.24 15.57
CA SER A 47 2.80 -4.34 16.33
C SER A 47 2.90 -5.38 17.44
N ALA A 48 3.56 -6.52 17.22
CA ALA A 48 3.80 -7.51 18.26
C ALA A 48 4.80 -7.04 19.35
N TYR A 49 5.69 -6.10 19.01
CA TYR A 49 6.61 -5.47 19.99
C TYR A 49 5.95 -4.38 20.83
N SER A 50 4.83 -3.83 20.35
CA SER A 50 4.19 -2.66 20.95
C SER A 50 3.52 -2.96 22.31
N GLY A 51 3.13 -1.90 23.01
CA GLY A 51 2.21 -1.99 24.15
C GLY A 51 0.81 -2.50 23.76
N GLY A 52 0.44 -2.53 22.48
CA GLY A 52 -0.87 -3.02 22.02
C GLY A 52 -2.03 -2.07 22.28
N GLY A 53 -1.76 -0.88 22.83
CA GLY A 53 -2.73 0.20 22.96
C GLY A 53 -3.07 0.83 21.61
N LEU A 54 -4.37 1.01 21.37
CA LEU A 54 -4.95 1.70 20.23
C LEU A 54 -5.70 2.92 20.75
N TRP A 55 -5.41 4.09 20.19
CA TRP A 55 -6.15 5.31 20.49
C TRP A 55 -7.47 5.28 19.74
N ILE A 56 -8.60 5.05 20.40
CA ILE A 56 -9.91 4.95 19.75
C ILE A 56 -10.87 5.87 20.51
N PRO A 57 -11.19 7.06 19.97
CA PRO A 57 -12.11 7.99 20.64
C PRO A 57 -13.54 7.44 20.60
N ASP A 58 -14.40 7.88 21.51
CA ASP A 58 -15.83 7.51 21.55
C ASP A 58 -16.11 6.02 21.25
N ASN A 59 -15.33 5.14 21.89
CA ASN A 59 -15.47 3.70 21.71
C ASN A 59 -16.53 3.12 22.66
N PHE A 60 -17.08 1.96 22.31
CA PHE A 60 -18.17 1.32 23.06
C PHE A 60 -17.81 1.06 24.55
N LEU A 61 -16.53 0.80 24.89
CA LEU A 61 -16.10 0.62 26.28
C LEU A 61 -16.12 1.93 27.07
N MET A 62 -15.96 3.08 26.42
CA MET A 62 -16.13 4.39 27.07
C MET A 62 -17.61 4.65 27.36
N GLN A 63 -18.48 4.35 26.39
CA GLN A 63 -19.93 4.49 26.54
C GLN A 63 -20.47 3.59 27.66
N GLU A 64 -20.07 2.32 27.69
CA GLU A 64 -20.42 1.37 28.75
C GLU A 64 -19.93 1.83 30.14
N ALA A 65 -18.79 2.50 30.21
CA ALA A 65 -18.23 3.04 31.45
C ALA A 65 -18.79 4.43 31.83
N GLY A 66 -19.74 4.98 31.06
CA GLY A 66 -20.28 6.32 31.29
C GLY A 66 -19.26 7.45 31.08
N ALA A 67 -18.17 7.19 30.38
CA ALA A 67 -17.13 8.18 30.11
C ALA A 67 -17.48 9.01 28.86
N LEU A 68 -18.09 10.17 29.09
CA LEU A 68 -17.51 11.46 28.69
C LEU A 68 -16.65 11.50 27.42
N ASP A 69 -17.12 11.24 26.19
CA ASP A 69 -16.36 11.55 24.95
C ASP A 69 -17.24 11.73 23.73
N SER A 70 -16.69 12.33 22.68
CA SER A 70 -17.39 12.55 21.42
C SER A 70 -16.43 12.58 20.23
N PRO A 71 -16.91 12.28 19.02
CA PRO A 71 -16.16 12.49 17.79
C PRO A 71 -15.64 13.93 17.65
N GLU A 72 -16.44 14.91 18.06
CA GLU A 72 -16.13 16.33 17.96
C GLU A 72 -14.95 16.72 18.86
N GLU A 73 -14.96 16.31 20.13
CA GLU A 73 -13.86 16.57 21.07
C GLU A 73 -12.57 15.86 20.65
N ALA A 74 -12.67 14.63 20.16
CA ALA A 74 -11.52 13.87 19.68
C ALA A 74 -10.87 14.54 18.46
N LEU A 75 -11.71 15.06 17.57
CA LEU A 75 -11.28 15.72 16.36
C LEU A 75 -10.70 17.11 16.64
N GLU A 76 -11.24 17.84 17.62
CA GLU A 76 -10.66 19.08 18.15
C GLU A 76 -9.28 18.84 18.76
N TYR A 77 -9.12 17.77 19.53
CA TYR A 77 -7.81 17.36 20.04
C TYR A 77 -6.82 17.06 18.90
N MET A 78 -7.23 16.24 17.91
CA MET A 78 -6.40 15.92 16.74
C MET A 78 -6.00 17.18 15.97
N GLN A 79 -6.88 18.17 15.84
CA GLN A 79 -6.53 19.45 15.20
C GLN A 79 -5.49 20.24 15.99
N ALA A 80 -5.60 20.24 17.31
CA ALA A 80 -4.71 21.02 18.16
C ALA A 80 -3.30 20.42 18.26
N VAL A 81 -3.16 19.09 18.13
CA VAL A 81 -1.86 18.40 18.34
C VAL A 81 -1.23 17.81 17.07
N ILE A 82 -1.96 17.76 15.95
CA ILE A 82 -1.45 17.23 14.68
C ILE A 82 -1.46 18.33 13.63
N GLU A 83 -0.28 18.84 13.30
CA GLU A 83 -0.09 19.80 12.23
C GLU A 83 -0.48 19.23 10.85
N GLU A 84 -1.13 20.05 10.04
CA GLU A 84 -1.56 19.69 8.68
C GLU A 84 -0.45 19.95 7.65
N VAL A 85 0.58 19.11 7.69
CA VAL A 85 1.74 19.16 6.79
C VAL A 85 1.56 18.46 5.44
N GLY A 86 0.43 17.75 5.21
CA GLY A 86 0.16 17.11 3.92
C GLY A 86 -1.01 16.12 3.94
N PRO A 87 -1.22 15.35 2.84
CA PRO A 87 -2.38 14.48 2.68
C PRO A 87 -2.57 13.49 3.84
N ALA A 88 -1.47 13.01 4.42
CA ALA A 88 -1.47 12.06 5.54
C ALA A 88 -2.00 12.65 6.85
N SER A 89 -1.89 13.96 7.06
CA SER A 89 -2.38 14.69 8.24
C SER A 89 -3.54 15.64 7.95
N SER A 90 -4.13 15.52 6.76
CA SER A 90 -5.26 16.32 6.32
C SER A 90 -6.47 16.21 7.25
N ARG A 91 -7.28 17.26 7.28
CA ARG A 91 -8.57 17.25 7.99
C ARG A 91 -9.45 16.05 7.62
N ALA A 92 -9.57 15.75 6.32
CA ALA A 92 -10.39 14.65 5.83
C ALA A 92 -9.93 13.29 6.37
N ARG A 93 -8.61 13.06 6.51
CA ARG A 93 -8.10 11.84 7.14
C ARG A 93 -8.39 11.75 8.63
N LYS A 94 -8.28 12.86 9.36
CA LYS A 94 -8.61 12.93 10.79
C LYS A 94 -10.09 12.59 11.01
N GLU A 95 -10.99 13.19 10.23
CA GLU A 95 -12.43 12.91 10.25
C GLU A 95 -12.74 11.45 9.92
N ALA A 96 -12.14 10.91 8.86
CA ALA A 96 -12.32 9.52 8.48
C ALA A 96 -11.87 8.58 9.60
N TYR A 97 -10.74 8.87 10.25
CA TYR A 97 -10.24 8.06 11.35
C TYR A 97 -11.20 8.06 12.56
N VAL A 98 -11.59 9.24 13.05
CA VAL A 98 -12.51 9.38 14.18
C VAL A 98 -13.84 8.67 13.90
N LYS A 99 -14.36 8.78 12.67
CA LYS A 99 -15.62 8.14 12.26
C LYS A 99 -15.53 6.61 12.15
N GLN A 100 -14.40 6.07 11.68
CA GLN A 100 -14.29 4.64 11.34
C GLN A 100 -13.64 3.81 12.45
N ALA A 101 -12.80 4.40 13.30
CA ALA A 101 -12.08 3.65 14.33
C ALA A 101 -13.01 2.95 15.33
N PRO A 102 -14.08 3.56 15.88
CA PRO A 102 -15.02 2.87 16.77
C PRO A 102 -15.76 1.72 16.06
N LYS A 103 -16.10 1.90 14.78
CA LYS A 103 -16.77 0.89 13.96
C LYS A 103 -15.87 -0.31 13.71
N MET A 104 -14.59 -0.08 13.42
CA MET A 104 -13.59 -1.15 13.27
C MET A 104 -13.46 -1.97 14.57
N VAL A 105 -13.47 -1.31 15.73
CA VAL A 105 -13.39 -1.99 17.03
C VAL A 105 -14.62 -2.87 17.29
N LEU A 106 -15.82 -2.35 17.00
CA LEU A 106 -17.07 -3.12 17.10
C LEU A 106 -17.12 -4.29 16.10
N PHE A 107 -16.67 -4.06 14.87
CA PHE A 107 -16.54 -5.09 13.85
C PHE A 107 -15.65 -6.24 14.34
N LEU A 108 -14.45 -5.94 14.83
CA LEU A 108 -13.54 -6.96 15.36
C LEU A 108 -14.10 -7.64 16.61
N LYS A 109 -14.81 -6.91 17.48
CA LYS A 109 -15.52 -7.48 18.63
C LYS A 109 -16.52 -8.54 18.21
N ASN A 110 -17.31 -8.24 17.17
CA ASN A 110 -18.32 -9.17 16.64
C ASN A 110 -17.69 -10.42 16.00
N LEU A 111 -16.42 -10.36 15.59
CA LEU A 111 -15.65 -11.51 15.13
C LEU A 111 -14.91 -12.27 16.24
N GLY A 112 -15.12 -11.90 17.51
CA GLY A 112 -14.54 -12.57 18.67
C GLY A 112 -13.27 -11.91 19.24
N PHE A 113 -12.95 -10.69 18.81
CA PHE A 113 -11.89 -9.91 19.45
C PHE A 113 -12.37 -9.41 20.82
N GLU A 114 -11.56 -9.58 21.87
CA GLU A 114 -11.89 -9.09 23.21
C GLU A 114 -11.05 -7.85 23.55
N TRP A 115 -11.75 -6.74 23.75
CA TRP A 115 -11.17 -5.45 24.07
C TRP A 115 -11.25 -5.18 25.59
N GLN A 116 -10.28 -4.44 26.10
CA GLN A 116 -10.31 -3.81 27.42
C GLN A 116 -9.85 -2.36 27.30
N ARG A 117 -10.25 -1.52 28.26
CA ARG A 117 -9.90 -0.10 28.30
C ARG A 117 -8.68 0.14 29.18
N ALA A 118 -7.76 0.98 28.72
CA ALA A 118 -6.70 1.57 29.55
C ALA A 118 -7.23 2.90 30.10
N ASP A 119 -8.18 2.82 31.04
CA ASP A 119 -8.98 3.92 31.57
C ASP A 119 -8.17 5.07 32.19
N MET A 120 -7.03 4.76 32.80
CA MET A 120 -6.13 5.75 33.42
C MET A 120 -5.02 6.25 32.49
N TYR A 121 -5.02 5.86 31.21
CA TYR A 121 -3.98 6.27 30.27
C TYR A 121 -4.35 7.61 29.61
N PRO A 122 -3.62 8.70 29.89
CA PRO A 122 -3.95 10.02 29.35
C PRO A 122 -3.50 10.14 27.89
N ASP A 123 -4.20 10.99 27.14
CA ASP A 123 -3.64 11.64 25.97
C ASP A 123 -2.31 12.32 26.34
N TYR A 124 -1.36 12.38 25.41
CA TYR A 124 -0.03 12.94 25.71
C TYR A 124 -0.03 14.44 25.97
N TYR A 125 -1.05 15.16 25.48
CA TYR A 125 -1.25 16.58 25.76
C TYR A 125 -2.65 16.78 26.38
N PRO A 126 -2.90 16.28 27.60
CA PRO A 126 -4.26 16.21 28.16
C PRO A 126 -4.83 17.59 28.50
N ASN A 127 -3.98 18.61 28.61
CA ASN A 127 -4.38 19.99 28.88
C ASN A 127 -4.77 20.78 27.63
N VAL A 128 -4.53 20.22 26.44
CA VAL A 128 -4.95 20.84 25.17
C VAL A 128 -6.45 20.63 25.00
N LYS A 129 -7.11 21.56 24.31
CA LYS A 129 -8.55 21.47 24.04
C LYS A 129 -8.91 20.13 23.38
N GLY A 130 -9.95 19.47 23.90
CA GLY A 130 -10.37 18.13 23.49
C GLY A 130 -9.54 16.98 24.08
N GLY A 131 -8.45 17.26 24.81
CA GLY A 131 -7.60 16.25 25.46
C GLY A 131 -8.34 15.48 26.55
N LYS A 132 -8.07 14.18 26.67
CA LYS A 132 -8.83 13.29 27.57
C LYS A 132 -7.98 12.14 28.12
N THR A 133 -8.50 11.49 29.16
CA THR A 133 -7.93 10.26 29.71
C THR A 133 -8.80 9.06 29.36
N GLY A 134 -8.15 7.99 28.91
CA GLY A 134 -8.78 6.69 28.71
C GLY A 134 -9.39 6.44 27.33
N ARG A 135 -8.96 7.16 26.28
CA ARG A 135 -9.28 6.82 24.88
C ARG A 135 -8.53 5.58 24.36
N VAL A 136 -7.53 5.13 25.10
CA VAL A 136 -6.74 3.96 24.72
C VAL A 136 -7.49 2.68 25.08
N ILE A 137 -7.67 1.80 24.11
CA ILE A 137 -8.12 0.43 24.29
C ILE A 137 -7.02 -0.55 23.89
N GLU A 138 -7.09 -1.78 24.36
CA GLU A 138 -6.14 -2.82 24.01
C GLU A 138 -6.78 -4.20 24.04
N SER A 139 -6.07 -5.21 23.54
CA SER A 139 -6.49 -6.60 23.67
C SER A 139 -6.47 -7.02 25.14
N THR A 140 -7.50 -7.78 25.56
CA THR A 140 -7.37 -8.59 26.78
C THR A 140 -6.25 -9.61 26.62
N LEU A 141 -5.82 -10.20 27.73
CA LEU A 141 -4.87 -11.32 27.67
C LEU A 141 -5.38 -12.44 26.78
N PHE A 142 -4.47 -13.05 26.02
CA PHE A 142 -4.79 -14.07 25.05
C PHE A 142 -3.98 -15.34 25.30
N ASN A 143 -4.63 -16.50 25.23
CA ASN A 143 -3.95 -17.79 25.33
C ASN A 143 -3.31 -18.14 23.98
N GLY A 144 -2.00 -17.89 23.85
CA GLY A 144 -1.23 -18.13 22.63
C GLY A 144 -1.26 -19.57 22.13
N LYS A 145 -1.60 -20.57 22.96
CA LYS A 145 -1.77 -21.96 22.49
C LYS A 145 -2.83 -22.10 21.39
N LYS A 146 -3.82 -21.20 21.36
CA LYS A 146 -4.84 -21.14 20.31
C LYS A 146 -4.26 -20.89 18.91
N LEU A 147 -3.07 -20.30 18.81
CA LEU A 147 -2.37 -20.02 17.54
C LEU A 147 -1.72 -21.26 16.91
N LYS A 148 -1.67 -22.40 17.59
CA LYS A 148 -1.04 -23.64 17.10
C LYS A 148 0.38 -23.35 16.56
N GLY A 149 0.66 -23.70 15.29
CA GLY A 149 1.96 -23.50 14.65
C GLY A 149 2.41 -22.04 14.63
N PHE A 150 1.47 -21.10 14.47
CA PHE A 150 1.79 -19.66 14.45
C PHE A 150 2.34 -19.15 15.78
N LEU A 151 2.11 -19.82 16.91
CA LEU A 151 2.70 -19.41 18.18
C LEU A 151 4.24 -19.40 18.13
N LYS A 152 4.84 -20.37 17.43
CA LYS A 152 6.30 -20.52 17.36
C LYS A 152 6.96 -19.45 16.48
N THR A 153 6.22 -18.93 15.52
CA THR A 153 6.69 -17.95 14.54
C THR A 153 6.21 -16.53 14.83
N GLN A 154 5.51 -16.28 15.94
CA GLN A 154 5.20 -14.92 16.35
C GLN A 154 6.48 -14.23 16.84
N ILE A 155 6.77 -13.04 16.33
CA ILE A 155 7.89 -12.25 16.82
C ILE A 155 7.61 -11.76 18.25
N ALA A 156 8.66 -11.73 19.08
CA ALA A 156 8.58 -11.25 20.46
C ALA A 156 9.78 -10.34 20.75
N PRO A 157 9.61 -9.29 21.57
CA PRO A 157 10.73 -8.45 21.99
C PRO A 157 11.87 -9.30 22.58
N PRO A 158 13.14 -9.02 22.22
CA PRO A 158 14.28 -9.75 22.75
C PRO A 158 14.29 -9.74 24.28
N GLY A 159 14.48 -10.91 24.89
CA GLY A 159 14.58 -11.06 26.35
C GLY A 159 13.26 -10.91 27.13
N MET A 160 12.12 -10.72 26.47
CA MET A 160 10.82 -10.62 27.15
C MET A 160 10.13 -12.01 27.21
N PRO A 161 10.00 -12.62 28.41
CA PRO A 161 9.27 -13.87 28.56
C PRO A 161 7.76 -13.66 28.33
N PRO A 162 6.97 -14.75 28.14
CA PRO A 162 5.51 -14.63 28.09
C PRO A 162 4.97 -14.16 29.44
N ILE A 163 4.45 -12.93 29.48
CA ILE A 163 3.93 -12.29 30.69
C ILE A 163 2.46 -11.92 30.48
N ALA A 164 1.64 -12.16 31.50
CA ALA A 164 0.22 -11.82 31.54
C ALA A 164 0.00 -10.32 31.89
N ILE A 165 0.49 -9.42 31.06
CA ILE A 165 0.49 -7.96 31.29
C ILE A 165 -0.44 -7.18 30.35
N ALA A 166 -1.01 -6.09 30.86
CA ALA A 166 -1.77 -5.07 30.14
C ALA A 166 -1.01 -3.73 30.08
N SER A 167 -1.30 -2.86 29.11
CA SER A 167 -0.70 -1.52 29.00
C SER A 167 -0.93 -0.67 30.23
N GLY A 168 -2.12 -0.79 30.84
CA GLY A 168 -2.45 -0.11 32.10
C GLY A 168 -1.54 -0.49 33.29
N ASP A 169 -0.79 -1.59 33.20
CA ASP A 169 0.16 -2.00 34.23
C ASP A 169 1.53 -1.33 34.11
N ALA A 170 1.85 -0.74 32.96
CA ALA A 170 3.20 -0.28 32.64
C ALA A 170 3.71 0.79 33.63
N TYR A 171 2.86 1.74 34.04
CA TYR A 171 3.27 2.75 35.01
C TYR A 171 3.50 2.18 36.42
N LEU A 172 2.80 1.10 36.78
CA LEU A 172 2.97 0.43 38.08
C LEU A 172 4.25 -0.39 38.14
N LEU A 173 4.73 -0.92 37.00
CA LEU A 173 6.04 -1.57 36.92
C LEU A 173 7.16 -0.61 37.31
N ALA A 174 7.12 0.64 36.83
CA ALA A 174 8.11 1.66 37.18
C ALA A 174 8.10 2.02 38.68
N LEU A 175 7.01 1.73 39.38
CA LEU A 175 6.81 2.04 40.80
C LEU A 175 7.02 0.83 41.72
N VAL A 176 7.48 -0.32 41.20
CA VAL A 176 7.58 -1.58 41.94
C VAL A 176 8.48 -1.48 43.18
N MET A 177 9.62 -0.80 43.07
CA MET A 177 10.57 -0.59 44.17
C MET A 177 10.21 0.61 45.06
N ARG A 178 9.22 1.41 44.65
CA ARG A 178 8.90 2.70 45.27
C ARG A 178 7.60 2.68 46.07
N THR A 179 6.66 1.80 45.74
CA THR A 179 5.32 1.82 46.35
C THR A 179 4.81 0.40 46.62
N TRP A 180 4.06 0.25 47.72
CA TRP A 180 3.38 -1.01 48.05
C TRP A 180 2.35 -1.42 46.98
N LYS A 181 1.66 -0.43 46.39
CA LYS A 181 0.70 -0.65 45.29
C LYS A 181 1.41 -1.23 44.05
N GLY A 182 2.56 -0.66 43.67
CA GLY A 182 3.39 -1.16 42.57
C GLY A 182 3.86 -2.59 42.85
N PHE A 183 4.46 -2.83 44.02
CA PHE A 183 4.92 -4.16 44.45
C PHE A 183 3.80 -5.22 44.37
N ARG A 184 2.65 -4.96 45.00
CA ARG A 184 1.49 -5.88 44.96
C ARG A 184 1.00 -6.15 43.55
N ARG A 185 1.00 -5.15 42.66
CA ARG A 185 0.58 -5.34 41.27
C ARG A 185 1.53 -6.28 40.53
N VAL A 186 2.84 -6.10 40.66
CA VAL A 186 3.85 -6.96 40.02
C VAL A 186 3.73 -8.40 40.50
N MET A 187 3.59 -8.60 41.81
CA MET A 187 3.36 -9.94 42.37
C MET A 187 2.07 -10.58 41.84
N GLY A 188 1.01 -9.79 41.68
CA GLY A 188 -0.24 -10.26 41.06
C GLY A 188 -0.07 -10.67 39.60
N ILE A 189 0.70 -9.92 38.80
CA ILE A 189 1.02 -10.26 37.41
C ILE A 189 1.84 -11.55 37.36
N ALA A 190 2.86 -11.69 38.22
CA ALA A 190 3.69 -12.89 38.30
C ALA A 190 2.85 -14.12 38.69
N GLY A 191 2.02 -14.02 39.73
CA GLY A 191 1.12 -15.09 40.15
C GLY A 191 0.12 -15.48 39.06
N LYS A 192 -0.49 -14.51 38.37
CA LYS A 192 -1.39 -14.77 37.23
C LYS A 192 -0.66 -15.47 36.09
N THR A 193 0.55 -15.01 35.78
CA THR A 193 1.41 -15.59 34.73
C THR A 193 1.73 -17.06 35.06
N ILE A 194 2.20 -17.34 36.27
CA ILE A 194 2.49 -18.71 36.74
C ILE A 194 1.22 -19.57 36.70
N GLY A 195 0.09 -19.07 37.22
CA GLY A 195 -1.17 -19.80 37.19
C GLY A 195 -1.64 -20.15 35.76
N TRP A 196 -1.44 -19.24 34.80
CA TRP A 196 -1.69 -19.54 33.39
C TRP A 196 -0.77 -20.64 32.85
N MET A 197 0.53 -20.56 33.13
CA MET A 197 1.48 -21.59 32.70
C MET A 197 1.17 -22.96 33.31
N LEU A 198 0.84 -23.02 34.61
CA LEU A 198 0.46 -24.25 35.31
C LEU A 198 -0.84 -24.87 34.76
N THR A 199 -1.76 -24.05 34.24
CA THR A 199 -2.98 -24.51 33.56
C THR A 199 -2.77 -24.79 32.06
N GLY A 200 -1.52 -24.87 31.60
CA GLY A 200 -1.15 -25.18 30.22
C GLY A 200 -1.37 -24.04 29.22
N ARG A 201 -1.73 -22.84 29.68
CA ARG A 201 -1.95 -21.66 28.85
C ARG A 201 -0.63 -20.95 28.57
N TYR A 202 -0.54 -20.31 27.40
CA TYR A 202 0.59 -19.45 27.06
C TYR A 202 0.15 -17.98 27.11
N PRO A 203 0.52 -17.21 28.13
CA PRO A 203 0.03 -15.85 28.29
C PRO A 203 0.66 -14.92 27.25
N LEU A 204 -0.19 -14.33 26.41
CA LEU A 204 0.13 -13.19 25.57
C LEU A 204 -0.58 -11.96 26.12
N GLY A 205 0.18 -10.89 26.35
CA GLY A 205 -0.32 -9.56 26.68
C GLY A 205 0.05 -8.55 25.59
N ILE A 206 -0.38 -7.30 25.77
CA ILE A 206 0.07 -6.14 24.97
C ILE A 206 0.01 -6.39 23.44
N GLY A 207 1.01 -5.93 22.67
CA GLY A 207 1.08 -6.10 21.22
C GLY A 207 1.05 -7.55 20.74
N ARG A 208 1.57 -8.49 21.53
CA ARG A 208 1.51 -9.93 21.21
C ARG A 208 0.09 -10.48 21.32
N ALA A 209 -0.70 -9.98 22.27
CA ALA A 209 -2.12 -10.32 22.37
C ALA A 209 -2.92 -9.71 21.21
N LEU A 210 -2.65 -8.45 20.87
CA LEU A 210 -3.30 -7.75 19.75
C LEU A 210 -3.11 -8.51 18.43
N THR A 211 -1.86 -8.73 18.03
CA THR A 211 -1.56 -9.48 16.80
C THR A 211 -1.98 -10.95 16.91
N GLY A 212 -1.86 -11.55 18.09
CA GLY A 212 -2.32 -12.90 18.40
C GLY A 212 -3.81 -13.12 18.15
N ARG A 213 -4.67 -12.22 18.63
CA ARG A 213 -6.12 -12.32 18.41
C ARG A 213 -6.49 -12.09 16.95
N LEU A 214 -5.88 -11.13 16.27
CA LEU A 214 -6.12 -10.91 14.84
C LEU A 214 -5.75 -12.14 14.00
N MET A 215 -4.56 -12.72 14.23
CA MET A 215 -4.14 -13.95 13.55
C MET A 215 -5.06 -15.12 13.90
N TYR A 216 -5.48 -15.23 15.17
CA TYR A 216 -6.42 -16.28 15.57
C TYR A 216 -7.75 -16.17 14.83
N ILE A 217 -8.36 -14.97 14.77
CA ILE A 217 -9.60 -14.74 14.02
C ILE A 217 -9.42 -15.10 12.55
N LEU A 218 -8.33 -14.61 11.93
CA LEU A 218 -8.02 -14.88 10.53
C LEU A 218 -7.95 -16.39 10.25
N GLN A 219 -7.25 -17.14 11.11
CA GLN A 219 -7.05 -18.57 10.93
C GLN A 219 -8.25 -19.43 11.36
N SER A 220 -8.97 -19.05 12.42
CA SER A 220 -10.10 -19.83 12.92
C SER A 220 -11.35 -19.69 12.06
N ASN A 221 -11.55 -18.52 11.44
CA ASN A 221 -12.76 -18.22 10.70
C ASN A 221 -12.57 -18.44 9.19
N TYR A 222 -11.36 -18.21 8.66
CA TYR A 222 -11.13 -18.13 7.21
C TYR A 222 -9.99 -19.02 6.69
N GLN A 223 -9.08 -19.50 7.56
CA GLN A 223 -7.94 -20.34 7.17
C GLN A 223 -7.05 -19.70 6.08
N THR A 224 -6.97 -18.36 6.06
CA THR A 224 -6.27 -17.58 5.04
C THR A 224 -4.80 -17.97 4.94
N PRO A 225 -4.24 -18.16 3.72
CA PRO A 225 -2.82 -18.42 3.55
C PRO A 225 -1.97 -17.23 4.02
N VAL A 226 -0.98 -17.53 4.87
CA VAL A 226 0.03 -16.58 5.35
C VAL A 226 1.40 -17.12 5.00
N TRP A 227 2.10 -16.45 4.09
CA TRP A 227 3.44 -16.85 3.66
C TRP A 227 4.50 -16.09 4.44
N LEU A 228 5.31 -16.83 5.20
CA LEU A 228 6.52 -16.31 5.82
C LEU A 228 7.71 -16.47 4.85
N LYS A 229 8.76 -15.68 5.04
CA LYS A 229 9.94 -15.62 4.15
C LYS A 229 9.52 -15.34 2.69
N ALA A 230 8.58 -14.43 2.52
CA ALA A 230 7.99 -14.06 1.24
C ALA A 230 8.07 -12.54 1.02
N PRO A 231 9.28 -11.94 0.95
CA PRO A 231 9.43 -10.53 0.64
C PRO A 231 8.80 -10.17 -0.71
N LEU A 232 8.05 -9.06 -0.70
CA LEU A 232 7.65 -8.35 -1.91
C LEU A 232 8.91 -7.74 -2.56
N LYS A 233 9.11 -7.99 -3.84
CA LYS A 233 10.26 -7.51 -4.62
C LYS A 233 9.87 -6.48 -5.67
N ASP A 234 8.65 -6.55 -6.19
CA ASP A 234 8.19 -5.66 -7.25
C ASP A 234 6.66 -5.55 -7.31
N LEU A 235 6.17 -4.46 -7.90
CA LEU A 235 4.77 -4.20 -8.20
C LEU A 235 4.65 -3.89 -9.69
N ILE A 236 4.06 -4.80 -10.45
CA ILE A 236 3.86 -4.62 -11.89
C ILE A 236 2.47 -4.02 -12.13
N LEU A 237 2.46 -2.89 -12.83
CA LEU A 237 1.24 -2.22 -13.26
C LEU A 237 0.82 -2.72 -14.64
N GLU A 238 -0.46 -3.04 -14.76
CA GLU A 238 -1.13 -3.29 -16.04
C GLU A 238 -2.22 -2.23 -16.18
N GLU A 239 -2.19 -1.45 -17.27
CA GLU A 239 -3.17 -0.38 -17.54
C GLU A 239 -3.31 0.64 -16.39
N GLY A 240 -2.20 0.98 -15.72
CA GLY A 240 -2.20 1.92 -14.59
C GLY A 240 -2.76 1.34 -13.28
N ARG A 241 -3.10 0.05 -13.23
CA ARG A 241 -3.51 -0.67 -12.03
C ARG A 241 -2.41 -1.63 -11.60
N VAL A 242 -2.08 -1.67 -10.30
CA VAL A 242 -1.23 -2.73 -9.77
C VAL A 242 -1.95 -4.06 -9.94
N ALA A 243 -1.43 -4.92 -10.82
CA ALA A 243 -2.06 -6.17 -11.22
C ALA A 243 -1.29 -7.39 -10.72
N THR A 244 0.04 -7.31 -10.70
CA THR A 244 0.92 -8.42 -10.33
C THR A 244 1.93 -7.99 -9.27
N LEU A 245 2.12 -8.83 -8.26
CA LEU A 245 3.16 -8.70 -7.24
C LEU A 245 4.25 -9.72 -7.53
N VAL A 246 5.51 -9.29 -7.55
CA VAL A 246 6.65 -10.21 -7.61
C VAL A 246 7.11 -10.50 -6.20
N VAL A 247 7.03 -11.77 -5.80
CA VAL A 247 7.36 -12.25 -4.45
C VAL A 247 8.49 -13.24 -4.55
N GLU A 248 9.49 -13.15 -3.69
CA GLU A 248 10.55 -14.17 -3.61
C GLU A 248 10.23 -15.13 -2.47
N LYS A 249 10.10 -16.42 -2.76
CA LYS A 249 9.83 -17.46 -1.77
C LYS A 249 10.66 -18.70 -2.10
N GLU A 250 11.35 -19.24 -1.10
CA GLU A 250 12.18 -20.45 -1.27
C GLU A 250 13.23 -20.34 -2.40
N GLY A 251 13.75 -19.13 -2.62
CA GLY A 251 14.73 -18.84 -3.67
C GLY A 251 14.13 -18.69 -5.08
N GLN A 252 12.81 -18.78 -5.23
CA GLN A 252 12.11 -18.61 -6.50
C GLN A 252 11.36 -17.27 -6.52
N LYS A 253 11.35 -16.60 -7.67
CA LYS A 253 10.49 -15.44 -7.93
C LYS A 253 9.13 -15.92 -8.42
N LEU A 254 8.07 -15.55 -7.71
CA LEU A 254 6.70 -15.91 -7.99
C LEU A 254 5.91 -14.65 -8.37
N ASN A 255 5.20 -14.71 -9.48
CA ASN A 255 4.26 -13.67 -9.90
C ASN A 255 2.89 -13.99 -9.32
N ILE A 256 2.38 -13.13 -8.45
CA ILE A 256 1.08 -13.29 -7.80
C ILE A 256 0.12 -12.25 -8.36
N LYS A 257 -0.99 -12.71 -8.94
CA LYS A 257 -2.03 -11.81 -9.44
C LYS A 257 -2.96 -11.35 -8.32
N ALA A 258 -3.22 -10.05 -8.25
CA ALA A 258 -4.22 -9.44 -7.39
C ALA A 258 -5.39 -8.89 -8.24
N ASN A 259 -6.55 -9.55 -8.20
CA ASN A 259 -7.69 -9.18 -9.05
C ASN A 259 -8.32 -7.85 -8.63
N LYS A 260 -8.45 -7.59 -7.32
CA LYS A 260 -9.18 -6.43 -6.79
C LYS A 260 -8.25 -5.39 -6.19
N GLY A 261 -7.16 -5.79 -5.56
CA GLY A 261 -6.18 -4.82 -5.07
C GLY A 261 -5.10 -5.38 -4.18
N VAL A 262 -4.18 -4.48 -3.83
CA VAL A 262 -3.04 -4.73 -2.94
C VAL A 262 -3.13 -3.80 -1.75
N LEU A 263 -2.92 -4.33 -0.55
CA LEU A 263 -2.77 -3.52 0.66
C LEU A 263 -1.34 -3.61 1.19
N LEU A 264 -0.63 -2.49 1.15
CA LEU A 264 0.72 -2.36 1.69
C LEU A 264 0.67 -1.98 3.17
N GLY A 265 0.73 -2.99 4.04
CA GLY A 265 0.81 -2.90 5.50
C GLY A 265 2.21 -3.21 6.06
N ALA A 266 3.26 -3.00 5.26
CA ALA A 266 4.62 -3.51 5.51
C ALA A 266 5.49 -2.62 6.43
N GLY A 267 4.89 -1.74 7.22
CA GLY A 267 5.60 -0.83 8.11
C GLY A 267 6.34 0.31 7.39
N GLY A 268 7.17 1.03 8.14
CA GLY A 268 7.98 2.15 7.63
C GLY A 268 9.45 1.77 7.40
N PHE A 269 10.33 2.76 7.47
CA PHE A 269 11.77 2.65 7.23
C PHE A 269 12.71 2.82 8.47
N PRO A 270 12.30 2.58 9.73
CA PRO A 270 13.15 2.83 10.90
C PRO A 270 14.41 1.93 11.00
N LYS A 271 14.54 0.90 10.14
CA LYS A 271 15.74 0.06 9.99
C LYS A 271 16.49 0.29 8.67
N ASN A 272 16.20 1.38 7.97
CA ASN A 272 16.88 1.78 6.75
C ASN A 272 17.70 3.06 7.00
N PRO A 273 19.04 2.97 7.11
CA PRO A 273 19.88 4.12 7.44
C PRO A 273 19.85 5.21 6.36
N GLU A 274 19.73 4.85 5.09
CA GLU A 274 19.69 5.81 3.98
C GLU A 274 18.42 6.65 4.02
N TYR A 275 17.26 6.02 4.17
CA TYR A 275 15.98 6.71 4.29
C TYR A 275 15.90 7.55 5.57
N ARG A 276 16.46 7.06 6.68
CA ARG A 276 16.49 7.84 7.93
C ARG A 276 17.39 9.07 7.83
N LYS A 277 18.54 8.96 7.16
CA LYS A 277 19.42 10.10 6.87
C LYS A 277 18.72 11.11 5.94
N LYS A 278 18.01 10.64 4.92
CA LYS A 278 17.28 11.48 3.96
C LYS A 278 16.11 12.23 4.60
N TYR A 279 15.27 11.56 5.39
CA TYR A 279 13.98 12.09 5.82
C TYR A 279 13.88 12.48 7.31
N GLN A 280 14.78 12.01 8.19
CA GLN A 280 14.70 12.24 9.65
C GLN A 280 15.99 12.82 10.27
N PRO A 281 16.93 13.33 9.46
CA PRO A 281 18.34 13.59 9.81
C PRO A 281 18.94 12.91 11.05
N VAL A 282 18.71 11.61 11.25
CA VAL A 282 19.25 10.83 12.38
C VAL A 282 20.07 9.64 11.88
N ASP A 283 21.07 9.23 12.66
CA ASP A 283 22.01 8.14 12.34
C ASP A 283 21.32 6.76 12.12
N GLY A 284 20.13 6.59 12.66
CA GLY A 284 19.29 5.41 12.49
C GLY A 284 19.68 4.20 13.35
N SER A 285 20.70 4.32 14.19
CA SER A 285 21.23 3.22 15.00
C SER A 285 20.28 2.80 16.12
N TRP A 286 19.47 3.74 16.62
CA TRP A 286 18.50 3.51 17.68
C TRP A 286 17.09 3.36 17.10
N SER A 287 16.56 2.14 17.18
CA SER A 287 15.17 1.83 16.80
C SER A 287 14.67 0.58 17.50
N SER A 288 13.54 0.72 18.19
CA SER A 288 12.78 -0.37 18.81
C SER A 288 11.86 -1.10 17.83
N ALA A 289 11.84 -0.69 16.55
CA ALA A 289 11.03 -1.35 15.53
C ALA A 289 11.54 -2.77 15.24
N ALA A 290 10.64 -3.63 14.78
CA ALA A 290 10.99 -4.94 14.26
C ALA A 290 12.00 -4.82 13.09
N PRO A 291 12.91 -5.79 12.95
CA PRO A 291 14.02 -5.71 11.98
C PRO A 291 13.57 -5.62 10.52
N GLY A 292 12.36 -6.10 10.19
CA GLY A 292 11.83 -6.10 8.82
C GLY A 292 11.35 -4.75 8.30
N ASN A 293 11.32 -3.70 9.14
CA ASN A 293 10.80 -2.39 8.76
C ASN A 293 11.88 -1.53 8.04
N THR A 294 12.18 -1.90 6.80
CA THR A 294 13.25 -1.30 5.95
C THR A 294 12.73 -0.35 4.86
N GLY A 295 11.42 -0.10 4.79
CA GLY A 295 10.86 0.85 3.83
C GLY A 295 10.58 0.28 2.44
N ASP A 296 10.74 -1.02 2.22
CA ASP A 296 10.62 -1.66 0.90
C ASP A 296 9.29 -1.32 0.19
N ALA A 297 8.17 -1.37 0.91
CA ALA A 297 6.86 -1.04 0.32
C ALA A 297 6.69 0.46 0.03
N ILE A 298 7.39 1.33 0.76
CA ILE A 298 7.41 2.77 0.46
C ILE A 298 8.20 2.98 -0.83
N GLN A 299 9.38 2.38 -0.93
CA GLN A 299 10.22 2.45 -2.13
C GLN A 299 9.49 1.92 -3.37
N LEU A 300 8.83 0.76 -3.25
CA LEU A 300 8.02 0.19 -4.33
C LEU A 300 6.82 1.08 -4.67
N GLY A 301 6.19 1.72 -3.67
CA GLY A 301 5.12 2.68 -3.89
C GLY A 301 5.59 3.95 -4.60
N GLU A 302 6.77 4.48 -4.25
CA GLU A 302 7.42 5.61 -4.93
C GLU A 302 7.72 5.25 -6.38
N GLN A 303 8.31 4.08 -6.63
CA GLN A 303 8.61 3.56 -7.97
C GLN A 303 7.35 3.30 -8.82
N ALA A 304 6.29 2.79 -8.20
CA ALA A 304 5.03 2.48 -8.88
C ALA A 304 4.13 3.70 -9.13
N GLY A 305 4.35 4.82 -8.44
CA GLY A 305 3.27 5.75 -8.09
C GLY A 305 3.37 7.20 -8.56
N ASP A 306 4.55 7.73 -8.92
CA ASP A 306 4.65 9.11 -9.42
C ASP A 306 4.78 9.16 -10.95
N ASP A 307 5.70 8.40 -11.53
CA ASP A 307 6.02 8.52 -12.96
C ASP A 307 4.82 8.23 -13.88
N ALA A 308 3.95 7.27 -13.56
CA ALA A 308 2.77 6.98 -14.38
C ALA A 308 1.68 8.07 -14.27
N ARG A 309 1.58 8.75 -13.12
CA ARG A 309 0.65 9.86 -12.91
C ARG A 309 1.19 11.16 -13.51
N VAL A 310 2.47 11.44 -13.29
CA VAL A 310 3.21 12.54 -13.92
C VAL A 310 3.13 12.41 -15.43
N LEU A 311 3.37 11.21 -15.98
CA LEU A 311 3.18 10.90 -17.40
C LEU A 311 1.78 11.28 -17.90
N SER A 312 0.74 10.86 -17.19
CA SER A 312 -0.65 11.15 -17.58
C SER A 312 -0.96 12.65 -17.51
N ALA A 313 -0.42 13.34 -16.49
CA ALA A 313 -0.59 14.78 -16.32
C ALA A 313 0.16 15.58 -17.39
N LEU A 314 1.40 15.23 -17.69
CA LEU A 314 2.22 15.85 -18.75
C LEU A 314 1.59 15.68 -20.12
N GLN A 315 1.07 14.49 -20.43
CA GLN A 315 0.35 14.25 -21.69
C GLN A 315 -0.88 15.16 -21.81
N ASN A 316 -1.70 15.25 -20.76
CA ASN A 316 -2.88 16.13 -20.75
C ASN A 316 -2.49 17.62 -20.83
N LEU A 317 -1.41 18.00 -20.15
CA LEU A 317 -0.90 19.37 -20.17
C LEU A 317 -0.38 19.74 -21.56
N GLY A 318 0.33 18.83 -22.24
CA GLY A 318 0.76 18.99 -23.62
C GLY A 318 -0.41 19.24 -24.57
N VAL A 319 -1.52 18.52 -24.41
CA VAL A 319 -2.76 18.76 -25.18
C VAL A 319 -3.32 20.15 -24.90
N VAL A 320 -3.40 20.56 -23.63
CA VAL A 320 -3.90 21.89 -23.27
C VAL A 320 -3.04 23.01 -23.84
N PHE A 321 -1.71 22.87 -23.82
CA PHE A 321 -0.80 23.84 -24.41
C PHE A 321 -0.92 23.88 -25.94
N HIS A 322 -1.06 22.72 -26.58
CA HIS A 322 -1.29 22.61 -28.02
C HIS A 322 -2.56 23.38 -28.43
N GLU A 323 -3.69 23.13 -27.77
CA GLU A 323 -4.96 23.81 -28.07
C GLU A 323 -4.94 25.32 -27.83
N ARG A 324 -4.03 25.81 -26.96
CA ARG A 324 -3.84 27.25 -26.69
C ARG A 324 -2.85 27.91 -27.65
N GLY A 325 -2.19 27.16 -28.52
CA GLY A 325 -1.10 27.65 -29.36
C GLY A 325 0.21 27.89 -28.62
N GLU A 326 0.36 27.35 -27.42
CA GLU A 326 1.59 27.40 -26.62
C GLU A 326 2.55 26.27 -27.06
N TRP A 327 2.98 26.31 -28.32
CA TRP A 327 3.63 25.18 -29.00
C TRP A 327 4.93 24.70 -28.34
N ILE A 328 5.75 25.61 -27.79
CA ILE A 328 7.00 25.25 -27.11
C ILE A 328 6.70 24.51 -25.79
N ALA A 329 5.71 24.98 -25.02
CA ALA A 329 5.32 24.33 -23.77
C ALA A 329 4.69 22.95 -24.02
N ALA A 330 3.91 22.82 -25.10
CA ALA A 330 3.38 21.53 -25.55
C ALA A 330 4.50 20.54 -25.92
N LEU A 331 5.55 21.03 -26.59
CA LEU A 331 6.70 20.24 -27.00
C LEU A 331 7.47 19.71 -25.79
N ASP A 332 7.73 20.57 -24.80
CA ASP A 332 8.44 20.20 -23.57
C ASP A 332 7.63 19.15 -22.79
N ALA A 333 6.33 19.37 -22.61
CA ALA A 333 5.45 18.45 -21.91
C ALA A 333 5.37 17.08 -22.59
N TYR A 334 5.26 17.04 -23.93
CA TYR A 334 5.23 15.77 -24.66
C TYR A 334 6.58 15.05 -24.70
N LYS A 335 7.71 15.77 -24.75
CA LYS A 335 9.05 15.15 -24.67
C LYS A 335 9.30 14.53 -23.31
N GLU A 336 8.96 15.24 -22.24
CA GLU A 336 9.07 14.72 -20.87
C GLU A 336 8.16 13.51 -20.66
N ALA A 337 6.92 13.59 -21.15
CA ALA A 337 6.01 12.45 -21.17
C ALA A 337 6.58 11.27 -21.97
N LEU A 338 7.16 11.49 -23.15
CA LEU A 338 7.72 10.41 -23.98
C LEU A 338 8.87 9.70 -23.24
N GLY A 339 9.80 10.46 -22.64
CA GLY A 339 10.90 9.89 -21.87
C GLY A 339 10.43 9.07 -20.66
N LEU A 340 9.39 9.55 -19.96
CA LEU A 340 8.77 8.78 -18.87
C LEU A 340 8.05 7.53 -19.38
N ALA A 341 7.37 7.59 -20.52
CA ALA A 341 6.71 6.43 -21.12
C ALA A 341 7.72 5.35 -21.54
N GLU A 342 8.89 5.76 -22.07
CA GLU A 342 10.01 4.86 -22.40
C GLU A 342 10.62 4.25 -21.14
N ALA A 343 10.89 5.06 -20.10
CA ALA A 343 11.44 4.59 -18.84
C ALA A 343 10.52 3.60 -18.11
N LEU A 344 9.20 3.76 -18.26
CA LEU A 344 8.17 2.89 -17.68
C LEU A 344 7.81 1.68 -18.56
N ASP A 345 8.47 1.49 -19.72
CA ASP A 345 8.16 0.48 -20.73
C ASP A 345 6.64 0.41 -21.03
N GLN A 346 6.04 1.58 -21.33
CA GLN A 346 4.62 1.74 -21.69
C GLN A 346 4.46 1.90 -23.22
N PRO A 347 4.56 0.80 -23.99
CA PRO A 347 4.62 0.84 -25.46
C PRO A 347 3.49 1.62 -26.13
N GLY A 348 2.25 1.40 -25.70
CA GLY A 348 1.09 2.11 -26.27
C GLY A 348 1.17 3.62 -26.06
N ARG A 349 1.71 4.08 -24.92
CA ARG A 349 1.87 5.51 -24.63
C ARG A 349 3.04 6.12 -25.40
N VAL A 350 4.15 5.39 -25.57
CA VAL A 350 5.28 5.81 -26.41
C VAL A 350 4.79 6.12 -27.82
N VAL A 351 4.02 5.21 -28.41
CA VAL A 351 3.49 5.34 -29.78
C VAL A 351 2.48 6.50 -29.89
N GLN A 352 1.61 6.70 -28.89
CA GLN A 352 0.68 7.83 -28.87
C GLN A 352 1.39 9.19 -28.75
N LEU A 353 2.39 9.28 -27.87
CA LEU A 353 3.17 10.50 -27.66
C LEU A 353 4.08 10.81 -28.86
N ALA A 354 4.61 9.79 -29.54
CA ALA A 354 5.30 9.94 -30.80
C ALA A 354 4.40 10.55 -31.89
N GLY A 355 3.14 10.11 -31.97
CA GLY A 355 2.14 10.71 -32.87
C GLY A 355 1.87 12.19 -32.57
N ASN A 356 1.65 12.52 -31.30
CA ASN A 356 1.42 13.90 -30.87
C ASN A 356 2.63 14.81 -31.13
N LEU A 357 3.84 14.33 -30.82
CA LEU A 357 5.09 15.05 -31.12
C LEU A 357 5.29 15.21 -32.63
N GLY A 358 5.05 14.17 -33.42
CA GLY A 358 5.16 14.22 -34.88
C GLY A 358 4.28 15.29 -35.49
N ASN A 359 3.01 15.34 -35.07
CA ASN A 359 2.09 16.40 -35.48
C ASN A 359 2.53 17.79 -35.04
N LEU A 360 2.97 17.95 -33.79
CA LEU A 360 3.41 19.24 -33.28
C LEU A 360 4.66 19.75 -34.01
N TRP A 361 5.65 18.88 -34.27
CA TRP A 361 6.82 19.23 -35.07
C TRP A 361 6.43 19.59 -36.51
N ARG A 362 5.47 18.89 -37.11
CA ARG A 362 4.92 19.23 -38.44
C ARG A 362 4.28 20.63 -38.44
N TYR A 363 3.46 20.96 -37.45
CA TYR A 363 2.88 22.30 -37.29
C TYR A 363 3.94 23.40 -37.12
N LEU A 364 5.08 23.08 -36.52
CA LEU A 364 6.20 24.00 -36.35
C LEU A 364 7.10 24.10 -37.61
N GLY A 365 6.85 23.29 -38.65
CA GLY A 365 7.66 23.23 -39.87
C GLY A 365 8.94 22.40 -39.76
N GLU A 366 9.14 21.71 -38.63
CA GLU A 366 10.31 20.88 -38.34
C GLU A 366 10.10 19.44 -38.84
N LEU A 367 10.01 19.30 -40.17
CA LEU A 367 9.59 18.06 -40.81
C LEU A 367 10.55 16.88 -40.57
N ASP A 368 11.85 17.15 -40.43
CA ASP A 368 12.84 16.10 -40.13
C ASP A 368 12.65 15.52 -38.71
N ALA A 369 12.39 16.38 -37.72
CA ALA A 369 12.10 15.95 -36.36
C ALA A 369 10.77 15.22 -36.26
N ALA A 370 9.76 15.67 -37.01
CA ALA A 370 8.48 14.99 -37.14
C ALA A 370 8.65 13.57 -37.71
N ARG A 371 9.44 13.44 -38.78
CA ARG A 371 9.71 12.14 -39.40
C ARG A 371 10.44 11.19 -38.46
N ASP A 372 11.50 11.65 -37.78
CA ASP A 372 12.28 10.80 -36.86
C ASP A 372 11.43 10.21 -35.74
N VAL A 373 10.66 11.06 -35.03
CA VAL A 373 9.85 10.60 -33.91
C VAL A 373 8.73 9.66 -34.37
N LEU A 374 8.13 9.94 -35.52
CA LEU A 374 7.08 9.09 -36.10
C LEU A 374 7.65 7.75 -36.62
N GLN A 375 8.84 7.72 -37.21
CA GLN A 375 9.48 6.47 -37.64
C GLN A 375 9.80 5.57 -36.45
N ARG A 376 10.33 6.11 -35.35
CA ARG A 376 10.54 5.37 -34.11
C ARG A 376 9.22 4.85 -33.54
N GLY A 377 8.17 5.67 -33.57
CA GLY A 377 6.82 5.26 -33.16
C GLY A 377 6.25 4.14 -34.05
N LEU A 378 6.49 4.18 -35.36
CA LEU A 378 6.05 3.17 -36.32
C LEU A 378 6.74 1.82 -36.08
N GLU A 379 8.07 1.84 -35.89
CA GLU A 379 8.85 0.65 -35.58
C GLU A 379 8.35 0.00 -34.28
N ARG A 380 8.06 0.81 -33.26
CA ARG A 380 7.51 0.32 -32.00
C ARG A 380 6.11 -0.24 -32.16
N ALA A 381 5.22 0.45 -32.86
CA ALA A 381 3.86 -0.01 -33.13
C ALA A 381 3.85 -1.37 -33.85
N ARG A 382 4.75 -1.56 -34.82
CA ARG A 382 4.95 -2.84 -35.53
C ARG A 382 5.48 -3.93 -34.61
N ALA A 383 6.49 -3.62 -33.80
CA ALA A 383 7.07 -4.57 -32.84
C ALA A 383 6.04 -5.06 -31.81
N ASP A 384 5.13 -4.17 -31.40
CA ASP A 384 4.07 -4.48 -30.43
C ASP A 384 2.80 -5.09 -31.07
N GLY A 385 2.76 -5.23 -32.40
CA GLY A 385 1.58 -5.71 -33.14
C GLY A 385 0.37 -4.79 -33.06
N ASN A 386 0.56 -3.50 -32.73
CA ASN A 386 -0.51 -2.52 -32.60
C ASN A 386 -0.88 -1.94 -33.97
N ARG A 387 -1.70 -2.69 -34.71
CA ARG A 387 -2.15 -2.35 -36.07
C ARG A 387 -2.88 -1.02 -36.17
N TYR A 388 -3.69 -0.69 -35.17
CA TYR A 388 -4.40 0.59 -35.15
C TYR A 388 -3.41 1.76 -35.10
N MET A 389 -2.46 1.74 -34.18
CA MET A 389 -1.48 2.82 -34.08
C MET A 389 -0.46 2.81 -35.24
N GLU A 390 -0.16 1.64 -35.82
CA GLU A 390 0.62 1.55 -37.07
C GLU A 390 -0.04 2.38 -38.17
N ALA A 391 -1.35 2.21 -38.41
CA ALA A 391 -2.09 2.98 -39.41
C ALA A 391 -2.13 4.49 -39.09
N VAL A 392 -2.34 4.85 -37.82
CA VAL A 392 -2.32 6.26 -37.39
C VAL A 392 -0.97 6.90 -37.70
N ILE A 393 0.14 6.25 -37.35
CA ILE A 393 1.47 6.81 -37.58
C ILE A 393 1.82 6.86 -39.07
N LEU A 394 1.40 5.87 -39.87
CA LEU A 394 1.56 5.91 -41.32
C LEU A 394 0.84 7.11 -41.95
N ASN A 395 -0.38 7.44 -41.49
CA ASN A 395 -1.08 8.65 -41.93
C ASN A 395 -0.29 9.92 -41.57
N LEU A 396 0.24 10.01 -40.35
CA LEU A 396 1.02 11.18 -39.94
C LEU A 396 2.34 11.31 -40.72
N LEU A 397 3.00 10.20 -41.02
CA LEU A 397 4.19 10.19 -41.89
C LEU A 397 3.85 10.61 -43.32
N ALA A 398 2.68 10.21 -43.83
CA ALA A 398 2.20 10.64 -45.14
C ALA A 398 1.94 12.15 -45.18
N ASP A 399 1.32 12.71 -44.12
CA ASP A 399 1.12 14.16 -43.98
C ASP A 399 2.47 14.89 -44.00
N VAL A 400 3.46 14.43 -43.20
CA VAL A 400 4.82 14.99 -43.20
C VAL A 400 5.47 14.90 -44.59
N ALA A 401 5.32 13.79 -45.29
CA ALA A 401 5.87 13.61 -46.64
C ALA A 401 5.19 14.52 -47.67
N SER A 402 3.88 14.79 -47.52
CA SER A 402 3.14 15.70 -48.39
C SER A 402 3.55 17.16 -48.19
N ASP A 403 3.91 17.53 -46.96
CA ASP A 403 4.29 18.90 -46.62
C ASP A 403 5.72 19.28 -47.06
N GLY A 404 6.65 18.30 -47.22
CA GLY A 404 8.04 18.65 -47.52
C GLY A 404 8.92 17.63 -48.23
N GLU A 405 8.40 16.49 -48.68
CA GLU A 405 9.17 15.55 -49.50
C GLU A 405 8.62 15.39 -50.91
N SER A 406 7.54 14.60 -51.05
CA SER A 406 7.04 14.10 -52.31
C SER A 406 5.65 13.49 -52.12
N TRP A 407 4.74 13.92 -53.00
CA TRP A 407 3.40 13.34 -53.11
C TRP A 407 3.40 11.83 -53.37
N ALA A 408 4.43 11.31 -54.06
CA ALA A 408 4.55 9.87 -54.31
C ALA A 408 4.88 9.09 -53.02
N THR A 409 5.67 9.66 -52.11
CA THR A 409 5.95 9.05 -50.80
C THR A 409 4.70 9.09 -49.92
N ALA A 410 3.99 10.22 -49.91
CA ALA A 410 2.75 10.38 -49.16
C ALA A 410 1.66 9.40 -49.63
N GLU A 411 1.46 9.28 -50.94
CA GLU A 411 0.50 8.34 -51.54
C GLU A 411 0.79 6.90 -51.11
N ARG A 412 2.06 6.47 -51.18
CA ARG A 412 2.46 5.13 -50.72
C ARG A 412 2.13 4.91 -49.23
N LEU A 413 2.47 5.87 -48.37
CA LEU A 413 2.24 5.76 -46.93
C LEU A 413 0.75 5.73 -46.57
N TRP A 414 -0.10 6.49 -47.26
CA TRP A 414 -1.56 6.39 -47.08
C TRP A 414 -2.12 5.05 -47.58
N LEU A 415 -1.62 4.53 -48.70
CA LEU A 415 -2.00 3.19 -49.18
C LEU A 415 -1.62 2.10 -48.17
N ASP A 416 -0.42 2.19 -47.58
CA ASP A 416 0.01 1.30 -46.51
C ASP A 416 -0.91 1.43 -45.27
N ALA A 417 -1.26 2.66 -44.86
CA ALA A 417 -2.17 2.90 -43.74
C ALA A 417 -3.57 2.28 -43.97
N ILE A 418 -4.10 2.39 -45.19
CA ILE A 418 -5.37 1.79 -45.60
C ILE A 418 -5.29 0.27 -45.51
N ALA A 419 -4.24 -0.33 -46.10
CA ALA A 419 -4.05 -1.78 -46.05
C ALA A 419 -3.97 -2.28 -44.61
N VAL A 420 -3.25 -1.56 -43.75
CA VAL A 420 -3.12 -1.90 -42.34
C VAL A 420 -4.46 -1.91 -41.60
N THR A 421 -5.29 -0.89 -41.87
CA THR A 421 -6.62 -0.71 -41.26
C THR A 421 -7.61 -1.79 -41.71
N VAL A 422 -7.60 -2.13 -43.00
CA VAL A 422 -8.47 -3.17 -43.56
C VAL A 422 -8.13 -4.54 -42.96
N GLU A 423 -6.85 -4.90 -42.91
CA GLU A 423 -6.40 -6.17 -42.30
C GLU A 423 -6.75 -6.26 -40.80
N ALA A 424 -6.64 -5.15 -40.05
CA ALA A 424 -7.01 -5.11 -38.63
C ALA A 424 -8.52 -5.34 -38.42
N SER A 425 -9.35 -4.78 -39.30
CA SER A 425 -10.81 -4.91 -39.24
C SER A 425 -11.28 -6.35 -39.54
N CYS A 426 -10.66 -7.02 -40.52
CA CYS A 426 -10.93 -8.42 -40.82
C CYS A 426 -10.53 -9.37 -39.67
N ALA A 427 -9.43 -9.08 -38.96
CA ALA A 427 -8.98 -9.92 -37.84
C ALA A 427 -9.93 -9.86 -36.62
N THR A 428 -10.59 -8.72 -36.39
CA THR A 428 -11.63 -8.57 -35.35
C THR A 428 -12.90 -9.34 -35.69
N GLU A 429 -13.34 -9.34 -36.96
CA GLU A 429 -14.52 -10.11 -37.41
C GLU A 429 -14.29 -11.63 -37.37
N GLU A 430 -13.09 -12.12 -37.71
CA GLU A 430 -12.73 -13.54 -37.58
C GLU A 430 -12.61 -14.02 -36.12
N GLY A 431 -12.22 -13.12 -35.20
CA GLY A 431 -12.15 -13.40 -33.76
C GLY A 431 -13.53 -13.55 -33.12
N GLU A 432 -14.48 -12.70 -33.50
CA GLU A 432 -15.87 -12.78 -33.03
C GLU A 432 -16.63 -13.97 -33.64
N ALA A 433 -16.32 -14.38 -34.88
CA ALA A 433 -16.92 -15.56 -35.51
C ALA A 433 -16.38 -16.91 -34.96
N ARG A 434 -15.30 -16.88 -34.16
CA ARG A 434 -14.68 -18.07 -33.52
C ARG A 434 -15.05 -18.22 -32.03
N LEU A 435 -15.79 -17.28 -31.46
CA LEU A 435 -16.41 -17.36 -30.14
C LEU A 435 -17.87 -17.79 -30.27
#